data_AF-A0A3C8C711-F1
#
_entry.id   AF-A0A3C8C711-F1
#
_cell.length_a   1.000
_cell.length_b   1.000
_cell.length_c   1.000
_cell.angle_alpha   90.00
_cell.angle_beta   90.00
_cell.angle_gamma   90.00
#
_symmetry.space_group_name_H-M   'P 1'
#
loop_
_entity.id
_entity.type
_entity.pdbx_description
1 polymer ?
#
loop_
_entity_poly.entity_id
_entity_poly.type
_entity_poly.pdbx_seq_one_letter_code
_entity_poly.pdbx_strand_id
1 'polypeptide(L)'
;MKRLKGISIYSVIFSVATLRSLFHKGPSWPKIVFRGTLNSNQNGIALMIVLWVLVLLIALATEFAFSMKMEVNTTRNYKEDTESYYLAKAGINLALAELLKNARFHSIHEEYGWIMGKKVPVPDVSSGDSTESEEVLEFDIVNRTDIELEHGTITYTIRDENGKISINSTSKPTLNKLLAYSGVKEKLDQDTISDSILDWIDTDKNHRLNGAEDDYYRTQRPPYYAKNGKIETLNELLKIRGITEEILYGSPEEDGEYKGIAQFLTVYKYPSINPNTASEEVLNIIYSPEQTKLILDNRTSKGYHSNSLSTLFRITATGKIQGSRTEHTLEAVFEKTGTGDNTSMVTHYWNDNVLDL
;
A
#
# COMPACT_ATOMS: atom_id res chain seq x y z
N MET A 1 7.05 13.42 -13.90
CA MET A 1 6.41 13.48 -15.25
C MET A 1 7.00 14.62 -16.09
N LYS A 2 8.03 14.36 -16.90
CA LYS A 2 8.45 15.25 -17.99
C LYS A 2 7.86 14.70 -19.28
N ARG A 3 6.90 15.44 -19.88
CA ARG A 3 6.34 15.11 -21.20
C ARG A 3 7.43 15.24 -22.26
N LEU A 4 7.88 14.12 -22.80
CA LEU A 4 8.63 14.08 -24.06
C LEU A 4 7.66 14.48 -25.18
N LYS A 5 7.93 15.63 -25.80
CA LYS A 5 7.19 16.10 -26.97
C LYS A 5 7.48 15.15 -28.13
N GLY A 6 6.43 14.53 -28.68
CA GLY A 6 6.50 13.75 -29.90
C GLY A 6 7.06 14.59 -31.05
N ILE A 7 8.09 14.05 -31.69
CA ILE A 7 8.60 14.56 -32.97
C ILE A 7 7.57 14.16 -34.02
N SER A 8 6.81 15.15 -34.47
CA SER A 8 5.78 14.99 -35.50
C SER A 8 6.43 14.82 -36.88
N ILE A 9 5.94 13.85 -37.64
CA ILE A 9 6.45 13.33 -38.92
C ILE A 9 6.35 14.33 -40.10
N TYR A 10 6.01 15.60 -39.87
CA TYR A 10 5.79 16.58 -40.94
C TYR A 10 7.04 17.35 -41.43
N SER A 11 8.24 17.10 -40.89
CA SER A 11 9.39 18.01 -41.06
C SER A 11 10.35 17.72 -42.23
N VAL A 12 10.22 16.64 -43.00
CA VAL A 12 11.29 16.26 -43.97
C VAL A 12 10.88 16.28 -45.45
N ILE A 13 9.61 16.57 -45.81
CA ILE A 13 9.16 16.47 -47.21
C ILE A 13 9.10 17.82 -47.97
N PHE A 14 9.32 18.97 -47.33
CA PHE A 14 9.22 20.28 -48.01
C PHE A 14 10.58 20.95 -48.26
N SER A 15 11.29 20.55 -49.32
CA SER A 15 12.34 21.39 -49.92
C SER A 15 12.71 20.97 -51.36
N VAL A 16 11.77 21.01 -52.31
CA VAL A 16 12.09 20.95 -53.76
C VAL A 16 11.33 21.99 -54.60
N ALA A 17 10.47 22.83 -54.02
CA ALA A 17 9.55 23.68 -54.79
C ALA A 17 9.73 25.20 -54.58
N THR A 18 10.93 25.75 -54.65
CA THR A 18 11.10 27.23 -54.74
C THR A 18 12.47 27.62 -55.31
N LEU A 19 12.64 27.58 -56.63
CA LEU A 19 13.72 28.31 -57.33
C LEU A 19 13.48 28.31 -58.86
N ARG A 20 12.30 28.76 -59.30
CA ARG A 20 11.98 28.93 -60.73
C ARG A 20 11.33 30.28 -61.02
N SER A 21 11.91 31.36 -60.52
CA SER A 21 11.59 32.72 -61.00
C SER A 21 12.68 33.72 -60.63
N LEU A 22 13.77 33.76 -61.37
CA LEU A 22 14.64 34.95 -61.50
C LEU A 22 15.59 34.70 -62.68
N PHE A 23 15.81 35.76 -63.47
CA PHE A 23 16.71 35.91 -64.62
C PHE A 23 16.11 35.76 -66.03
N HIS A 24 15.89 36.94 -66.61
CA HIS A 24 15.53 37.25 -67.98
C HIS A 24 16.75 37.90 -68.66
N LYS A 25 17.13 37.40 -69.85
CA LYS A 25 17.93 38.00 -70.95
C LYS A 25 19.44 38.36 -70.81
N GLY A 26 20.24 37.74 -71.70
CA GLY A 26 21.49 38.24 -72.34
C GLY A 26 22.75 37.36 -72.13
N PRO A 27 23.79 37.36 -73.02
CA PRO A 27 23.90 37.54 -74.46
C PRO A 27 24.23 36.21 -75.21
N SER A 28 24.21 36.21 -76.55
CA SER A 28 24.51 35.05 -77.40
C SER A 28 26.01 34.73 -77.49
N TRP A 29 26.42 33.59 -76.93
CA TRP A 29 27.79 33.05 -77.02
C TRP A 29 27.96 32.16 -78.28
N PRO A 30 29.17 32.06 -78.86
CA PRO A 30 29.42 31.22 -80.02
C PRO A 30 29.19 29.74 -79.69
N LYS A 31 28.50 29.02 -80.57
CA LYS A 31 28.24 27.59 -80.45
C LYS A 31 29.56 26.82 -80.62
N ILE A 32 30.30 26.65 -79.54
CA ILE A 32 31.32 25.61 -79.44
C ILE A 32 30.56 24.29 -79.40
N VAL A 33 30.53 23.58 -80.52
CA VAL A 33 30.04 22.21 -80.59
C VAL A 33 31.09 21.32 -79.91
N PHE A 34 30.98 21.17 -78.59
CA PHE A 34 31.63 20.05 -77.91
C PHE A 34 30.94 18.78 -78.36
N ARG A 35 31.48 18.14 -79.41
CA ARG A 35 31.14 16.78 -79.78
C ARG A 35 31.89 15.82 -78.85
N GLY A 36 31.62 15.96 -77.55
CA GLY A 36 31.88 14.92 -76.57
C GLY A 36 30.63 14.07 -76.52
N THR A 37 30.72 12.82 -76.95
CA THR A 37 29.72 11.81 -76.60
C THR A 37 29.62 11.79 -75.08
N LEU A 38 28.61 12.44 -74.50
CA LEU A 38 28.18 12.17 -73.14
C LEU A 38 27.70 10.72 -73.15
N ASN A 39 28.63 9.83 -72.82
CA ASN A 39 28.34 8.43 -72.63
C ASN A 39 27.26 8.38 -71.55
N SER A 40 26.02 8.12 -71.95
CA SER A 40 24.86 8.13 -71.07
C SER A 40 24.94 6.92 -70.15
N ASN A 41 25.77 7.03 -69.12
CA ASN A 41 25.97 5.98 -68.13
C ASN A 41 24.81 6.03 -67.13
N GLN A 42 23.58 5.78 -67.60
CA GLN A 42 22.35 5.70 -66.78
C GLN A 42 22.38 4.54 -65.77
N ASN A 43 23.39 3.68 -65.85
CA ASN A 43 23.55 2.52 -64.98
C ASN A 43 24.01 2.90 -63.55
N GLY A 44 24.57 4.09 -63.32
CA GLY A 44 25.01 4.54 -61.97
C GLY A 44 23.90 5.18 -61.12
N ILE A 45 22.93 5.86 -61.75
CA ILE A 45 21.83 6.55 -61.06
C ILE A 45 20.81 5.54 -60.53
N ALA A 46 20.57 4.45 -61.27
CA ALA A 46 19.69 3.37 -60.83
C ALA A 46 20.19 2.73 -59.52
N LEU A 47 21.50 2.50 -59.39
CA LEU A 47 22.10 1.94 -58.17
C LEU A 47 21.94 2.87 -56.96
N MET A 48 22.12 4.19 -57.16
CA MET A 48 21.88 5.20 -56.12
C MET A 48 20.43 5.17 -55.62
N ILE A 49 19.45 5.14 -56.54
CA ILE A 49 18.03 5.09 -56.19
C ILE A 49 17.71 3.81 -55.41
N VAL A 50 18.23 2.67 -55.86
CA VAL A 50 18.04 1.37 -55.17
C VAL A 50 18.63 1.40 -53.77
N LEU A 51 19.84 1.95 -53.59
CA LEU A 51 20.45 2.10 -52.26
C LEU A 51 19.63 3.01 -51.36
N TRP A 52 19.14 4.15 -51.86
CA TRP A 52 18.29 5.05 -51.09
C TRP A 52 16.98 4.41 -50.68
N VAL A 53 16.32 3.68 -51.58
CA VAL A 53 15.10 2.93 -51.27
C VAL A 53 15.40 1.84 -50.24
N LEU A 54 16.52 1.14 -50.35
CA LEU A 54 16.94 0.10 -49.40
C LEU A 54 17.22 0.69 -48.01
N VAL A 55 17.89 1.85 -47.92
CA VAL A 55 18.09 2.57 -46.66
C VAL A 55 16.76 2.97 -46.02
N LEU A 56 15.82 3.50 -46.80
CA LEU A 56 14.49 3.86 -46.32
C LEU A 56 13.70 2.63 -45.84
N LEU A 57 13.77 1.52 -46.58
CA LEU A 57 13.11 0.27 -46.19
C LEU A 57 13.71 -0.31 -44.91
N ILE A 58 15.03 -0.27 -44.74
CA ILE A 58 15.70 -0.71 -43.51
C ILE A 58 15.28 0.17 -42.33
N ALA A 59 15.23 1.50 -42.50
CA ALA A 59 14.78 2.41 -41.45
C ALA A 59 13.33 2.12 -41.01
N LEU A 60 12.42 1.94 -41.97
CA LEU A 60 11.02 1.59 -41.69
C LEU A 60 10.88 0.23 -41.00
N ALA A 61 11.61 -0.78 -41.50
CA ALA A 61 11.59 -2.12 -40.91
C ALA A 61 12.15 -2.13 -39.47
N THR A 62 13.18 -1.33 -39.20
CA THR A 62 13.77 -1.20 -37.86
C THR A 62 12.82 -0.53 -36.88
N GLU A 63 12.16 0.56 -37.29
CA GLU A 63 11.17 1.26 -36.48
C GLU A 63 9.98 0.34 -36.16
N PHE A 64 9.47 -0.38 -37.17
CA PHE A 64 8.39 -1.34 -36.97
C PHE A 64 8.80 -2.46 -36.00
N ALA A 65 9.99 -3.03 -36.16
CA ALA A 65 10.49 -4.07 -35.26
C ALA A 65 10.65 -3.57 -33.82
N PHE A 66 11.13 -2.34 -33.64
CA PHE A 66 11.26 -1.71 -32.32
C PHE A 66 9.89 -1.48 -31.67
N SER A 67 8.94 -0.91 -32.42
CA SER A 67 7.57 -0.69 -31.97
C SER A 67 6.88 -1.99 -31.56
N MET A 68 6.97 -3.04 -32.39
CA MET A 68 6.38 -4.35 -32.08
C MET A 68 7.00 -4.97 -30.83
N LYS A 69 8.32 -4.87 -30.65
CA LYS A 69 8.98 -5.38 -29.44
C LYS A 69 8.51 -4.64 -28.20
N MET A 70 8.31 -3.33 -28.28
CA MET A 70 7.77 -2.54 -27.17
C MET A 70 6.34 -2.95 -26.83
N GLU A 71 5.48 -3.08 -27.84
CA GLU A 71 4.07 -3.48 -27.67
C GLU A 71 3.93 -4.88 -27.06
N VAL A 72 4.74 -5.84 -27.52
CA VAL A 72 4.77 -7.21 -26.96
C VAL A 72 5.18 -7.18 -25.49
N ASN A 73 6.21 -6.40 -25.14
CA ASN A 73 6.67 -6.29 -23.75
C ASN A 73 5.62 -5.60 -22.86
N THR A 74 5.00 -4.52 -23.33
CA THR A 74 3.92 -3.84 -22.58
C THR A 74 2.72 -4.75 -22.38
N THR A 75 2.31 -5.47 -23.42
CA THR A 75 1.18 -6.42 -23.33
C THR A 75 1.48 -7.56 -22.37
N ARG A 76 2.71 -8.10 -22.42
CA ARG A 76 3.17 -9.13 -21.49
C ARG A 76 3.16 -8.63 -20.05
N ASN A 77 3.73 -7.46 -19.79
CA ASN A 77 3.76 -6.88 -18.44
C ASN A 77 2.35 -6.62 -17.91
N TYR A 78 1.45 -6.08 -18.75
CA TYR A 78 0.05 -5.85 -18.37
C TYR A 78 -0.68 -7.15 -18.03
N LYS A 79 -0.44 -8.22 -18.81
CA LYS A 79 -0.98 -9.55 -18.52
C LYS A 79 -0.46 -10.07 -17.19
N GLU A 80 0.86 -10.07 -16.98
CA GLU A 80 1.48 -10.57 -15.75
C GLU A 80 1.02 -9.77 -14.52
N ASP A 81 0.91 -8.44 -14.63
CA ASP A 81 0.42 -7.55 -13.57
C ASP A 81 -1.03 -7.89 -13.18
N THR A 82 -1.90 -8.09 -14.18
CA THR A 82 -3.27 -8.52 -13.97
C THR A 82 -3.34 -9.90 -13.30
N GLU A 83 -2.51 -10.85 -13.72
CA GLU A 83 -2.45 -12.19 -13.10
C GLU A 83 -1.97 -12.09 -11.64
N SER A 84 -0.94 -11.29 -11.34
CA SER A 84 -0.45 -11.09 -9.96
C SER A 84 -1.49 -10.42 -9.06
N TYR A 85 -2.26 -9.47 -9.60
CA TYR A 85 -3.37 -8.84 -8.88
C TYR A 85 -4.42 -9.86 -8.42
N TYR A 86 -4.83 -10.77 -9.31
CA TYR A 86 -5.83 -11.80 -8.97
C TYR A 86 -5.26 -12.89 -8.05
N LEU A 87 -3.97 -13.20 -8.14
CA LEU A 87 -3.29 -14.05 -7.16
C LEU A 87 -3.31 -13.40 -5.77
N ALA A 88 -2.95 -12.11 -5.67
CA ALA A 88 -3.02 -11.37 -4.41
C ALA A 88 -4.45 -11.34 -3.84
N LYS A 89 -5.46 -11.12 -4.72
CA LYS A 89 -6.87 -11.16 -4.34
C LYS A 89 -7.30 -12.54 -3.84
N ALA A 90 -6.77 -13.63 -4.39
CA ALA A 90 -7.00 -14.96 -3.85
C ALA A 90 -6.40 -15.11 -2.44
N GLY A 91 -5.24 -14.51 -2.16
CA GLY A 91 -4.67 -14.43 -0.81
C GLY A 91 -5.57 -13.69 0.19
N ILE A 92 -6.16 -12.57 -0.21
CA ILE A 92 -7.19 -11.89 0.60
C ILE A 92 -8.38 -12.82 0.90
N ASN A 93 -8.88 -13.55 -0.09
CA ASN A 93 -10.00 -14.48 0.10
C ASN A 93 -9.65 -15.66 1.01
N LEU A 94 -8.42 -16.20 0.92
CA LEU A 94 -7.94 -17.22 1.84
C LEU A 94 -7.90 -16.71 3.29
N ALA A 95 -7.41 -15.50 3.50
CA ALA A 95 -7.41 -14.85 4.81
C ALA A 95 -8.83 -14.62 5.36
N LEU A 96 -9.77 -14.21 4.50
CA LEU A 96 -11.18 -14.07 4.90
C LEU A 96 -11.82 -15.41 5.24
N ALA A 97 -11.55 -16.47 4.46
CA ALA A 97 -12.04 -17.81 4.75
C ALA A 97 -11.49 -18.33 6.09
N GLU A 98 -10.24 -18.00 6.41
CA GLU A 98 -9.67 -18.26 7.72
C GLU A 98 -10.43 -17.51 8.83
N LEU A 99 -10.57 -16.19 8.71
CA LEU A 99 -11.23 -15.34 9.72
C LEU A 99 -12.72 -15.65 9.92
N LEU A 100 -13.38 -16.27 8.95
CA LEU A 100 -14.77 -16.71 9.07
C LEU A 100 -14.94 -17.97 9.94
N LYS A 101 -13.86 -18.73 10.20
CA LYS A 101 -13.93 -19.87 11.12
C LYS A 101 -14.32 -19.42 12.53
N ASN A 102 -14.96 -20.33 13.26
CA ASN A 102 -15.28 -20.11 14.66
C ASN A 102 -14.02 -20.29 15.51
N ALA A 103 -13.63 -19.24 16.24
CA ALA A 103 -12.48 -19.24 17.11
C ALA A 103 -12.88 -19.04 18.58
N ARG A 104 -12.09 -19.59 19.49
CA ARG A 104 -12.18 -19.38 20.95
C ARG A 104 -11.45 -18.10 21.38
N PHE A 105 -10.36 -17.79 20.69
CA PHE A 105 -9.55 -16.60 20.88
C PHE A 105 -8.81 -16.30 19.57
N HIS A 106 -8.42 -15.04 19.40
CA HIS A 106 -7.46 -14.61 18.40
C HIS A 106 -6.15 -14.21 19.07
N SER A 107 -5.02 -14.55 18.45
CA SER A 107 -3.69 -14.24 18.98
C SER A 107 -2.62 -14.17 17.89
N ILE A 108 -1.42 -13.75 18.27
CA ILE A 108 -0.20 -13.81 17.47
C ILE A 108 0.79 -14.74 18.19
N HIS A 109 1.28 -15.74 17.46
CA HIS A 109 2.34 -16.65 17.86
C HIS A 109 3.66 -16.21 17.23
N GLU A 110 4.78 -16.36 17.94
CA GLU A 110 6.11 -15.92 17.46
C GLU A 110 6.53 -16.63 16.17
N GLU A 111 6.37 -17.95 16.10
CA GLU A 111 6.72 -18.74 14.91
C GLU A 111 5.66 -18.71 13.78
N TYR A 112 4.38 -18.82 14.12
CA TYR A 112 3.30 -19.03 13.13
C TYR A 112 2.53 -17.76 12.77
N GLY A 113 2.84 -16.62 13.40
CA GLY A 113 2.11 -15.38 13.22
C GLY A 113 0.67 -15.48 13.72
N TRP A 114 -0.30 -15.08 12.90
CA TRP A 114 -1.71 -15.14 13.26
C TRP A 114 -2.16 -16.56 13.62
N ILE A 115 -2.88 -16.70 14.73
CA ILE A 115 -3.47 -17.97 15.16
C ILE A 115 -4.89 -17.79 15.71
N MET A 116 -5.69 -18.84 15.57
CA MET A 116 -7.05 -18.91 16.11
C MET A 116 -7.19 -20.16 16.98
N GLY A 117 -7.65 -19.96 18.21
CA GLY A 117 -7.92 -21.07 19.12
C GLY A 117 -9.09 -21.91 18.62
N LYS A 118 -8.92 -23.23 18.55
CA LYS A 118 -9.99 -24.16 18.20
C LYS A 118 -11.07 -24.13 19.29
N LYS A 119 -12.33 -24.19 18.87
CA LYS A 119 -13.44 -24.41 19.78
C LYS A 119 -13.43 -25.89 20.16
N VAL A 120 -12.95 -26.22 21.37
CA VAL A 120 -13.00 -27.60 21.88
C VAL A 120 -14.48 -28.01 21.94
N PRO A 121 -14.90 -29.10 21.27
CA PRO A 121 -16.22 -29.65 21.46
C PRO A 121 -16.38 -29.99 22.94
N VAL A 122 -17.46 -29.55 23.59
CA VAL A 122 -17.78 -30.05 24.94
C VAL A 122 -17.91 -31.57 24.78
N PRO A 123 -17.10 -32.39 25.49
CA PRO A 123 -17.23 -33.83 25.37
C PRO A 123 -18.65 -34.20 25.82
N ASP A 124 -19.39 -34.80 24.91
CA ASP A 124 -20.71 -35.33 25.19
C ASP A 124 -20.53 -36.43 26.25
N VAL A 125 -21.05 -36.19 27.46
CA VAL A 125 -20.80 -37.01 28.66
C VAL A 125 -21.46 -38.41 28.54
N SER A 126 -22.01 -38.76 27.37
CA SER A 126 -22.72 -40.02 27.10
C SER A 126 -21.97 -41.04 26.25
N SER A 127 -20.70 -40.83 25.90
CA SER A 127 -19.93 -41.83 25.14
C SER A 127 -18.66 -42.22 25.89
N GLY A 128 -18.80 -43.24 26.76
CA GLY A 128 -17.67 -43.92 27.36
C GLY A 128 -16.93 -44.75 26.31
N ASP A 129 -16.01 -44.14 25.59
CA ASP A 129 -14.94 -44.87 24.94
C ASP A 129 -13.64 -44.08 25.06
N SER A 130 -12.74 -44.61 25.88
CA SER A 130 -11.40 -44.09 26.11
C SER A 130 -10.53 -44.43 24.90
N THR A 131 -10.63 -43.62 23.85
CA THR A 131 -9.65 -43.62 22.76
C THR A 131 -8.57 -42.59 23.06
N GLU A 132 -7.33 -42.98 22.74
CA GLU A 132 -6.10 -42.24 23.00
C GLU A 132 -6.25 -40.74 22.74
N SER A 133 -5.91 -39.95 23.74
CA SER A 133 -5.89 -38.49 23.64
C SER A 133 -4.80 -38.08 22.66
N GLU A 134 -5.15 -38.00 21.36
CA GLU A 134 -4.38 -37.19 20.41
C GLU A 134 -4.20 -35.81 21.08
N GLU A 135 -2.97 -35.32 21.18
CA GLU A 135 -2.71 -33.94 21.59
C GLU A 135 -3.39 -33.01 20.58
N VAL A 136 -4.65 -32.66 20.85
CA VAL A 136 -5.39 -31.73 20.02
C VAL A 136 -4.74 -30.37 20.20
N LEU A 137 -3.95 -29.97 19.20
CA LEU A 137 -3.36 -28.62 19.15
C LEU A 137 -4.45 -27.59 19.43
N GLU A 138 -4.17 -26.71 20.39
CA GLU A 138 -5.14 -25.71 20.90
C GLU A 138 -5.56 -24.71 19.82
N PHE A 139 -4.77 -24.55 18.75
CA PHE A 139 -4.99 -23.61 17.66
C PHE A 139 -4.75 -24.24 16.28
N ASP A 140 -5.24 -23.56 15.24
CA ASP A 140 -4.98 -23.91 13.84
C ASP A 140 -3.59 -23.43 13.40
N ILE A 141 -2.79 -24.33 12.81
CA ILE A 141 -1.56 -23.97 12.09
C ILE A 141 -1.89 -23.90 10.60
N VAL A 142 -1.69 -22.73 10.00
CA VAL A 142 -2.04 -22.45 8.60
C VAL A 142 -0.80 -21.94 7.88
N ASN A 143 -0.43 -22.57 6.75
CA ASN A 143 0.61 -22.02 5.88
C ASN A 143 0.05 -20.80 5.12
N ARG A 144 0.77 -19.68 5.20
CA ARG A 144 0.40 -18.42 4.53
C ARG A 144 1.50 -17.87 3.62
N THR A 145 2.59 -18.62 3.44
CA THR A 145 3.77 -18.23 2.68
C THR A 145 3.94 -19.16 1.48
N ASP A 146 4.22 -18.56 0.32
CA ASP A 146 4.54 -19.23 -0.94
C ASP A 146 3.58 -20.38 -1.29
N ILE A 147 2.27 -20.12 -1.14
CA ILE A 147 1.22 -21.06 -1.52
C ILE A 147 1.22 -21.19 -3.05
N GLU A 148 1.57 -22.36 -3.55
CA GLU A 148 1.62 -22.64 -4.98
C GLU A 148 0.22 -22.69 -5.59
N LEU A 149 0.04 -21.93 -6.67
CA LEU A 149 -1.08 -22.04 -7.61
C LEU A 149 -0.54 -22.26 -9.02
N GLU A 150 -1.43 -22.56 -9.97
CA GLU A 150 -1.06 -22.93 -11.34
C GLU A 150 -0.12 -21.93 -12.05
N HIS A 151 -0.27 -20.63 -11.77
CA HIS A 151 0.44 -19.56 -12.48
C HIS A 151 1.39 -18.74 -11.59
N GLY A 152 1.60 -19.14 -10.33
CA GLY A 152 2.34 -18.31 -9.38
C GLY A 152 2.23 -18.74 -7.94
N THR A 153 2.71 -17.90 -7.03
CA THR A 153 2.61 -18.11 -5.59
C THR A 153 1.84 -16.99 -4.90
N ILE A 154 1.25 -17.31 -3.76
CA ILE A 154 0.54 -16.35 -2.91
C ILE A 154 1.17 -16.38 -1.51
N THR A 155 1.44 -15.19 -0.98
CA THR A 155 1.77 -15.00 0.43
C THR A 155 0.79 -14.00 1.04
N TYR A 156 0.27 -14.26 2.23
CA TYR A 156 -0.60 -13.31 2.93
C TYR A 156 -0.33 -13.25 4.43
N THR A 157 -0.68 -12.12 5.04
CA THR A 157 -0.56 -11.89 6.48
C THR A 157 -1.85 -11.29 7.02
N ILE A 158 -2.18 -11.64 8.27
CA ILE A 158 -3.32 -11.10 9.01
C ILE A 158 -2.75 -10.39 10.22
N ARG A 159 -3.13 -9.12 10.40
CA ARG A 159 -2.79 -8.30 11.57
C ARG A 159 -4.06 -7.84 12.25
N ASP A 160 -4.03 -7.87 13.57
CA ASP A 160 -5.16 -7.44 14.39
C ASP A 160 -5.14 -5.94 14.62
N GLU A 161 -6.21 -5.24 14.23
CA GLU A 161 -6.37 -3.82 14.54
C GLU A 161 -6.96 -3.62 15.95
N ASN A 162 -7.64 -4.61 16.53
CA ASN A 162 -8.09 -4.57 17.92
C ASN A 162 -6.92 -4.66 18.91
N GLY A 163 -5.69 -4.95 18.48
CA GLY A 163 -4.48 -4.92 19.33
C GLY A 163 -3.86 -3.53 19.48
N LYS A 164 -4.38 -2.52 18.78
CA LYS A 164 -3.83 -1.15 18.77
C LYS A 164 -4.64 -0.22 19.68
N ILE A 165 -4.36 1.09 19.64
CA ILE A 165 -5.14 2.15 20.29
C ILE A 165 -5.96 2.89 19.22
N SER A 166 -7.28 2.92 19.37
CA SER A 166 -8.14 3.69 18.48
C SER A 166 -8.03 5.19 18.75
N ILE A 167 -7.50 5.94 17.78
CA ILE A 167 -7.36 7.40 17.91
C ILE A 167 -8.72 8.11 17.99
N ASN A 168 -9.74 7.55 17.33
CA ASN A 168 -11.08 8.14 17.26
C ASN A 168 -11.94 7.90 18.52
N SER A 169 -11.49 7.10 19.48
CA SER A 169 -12.24 6.80 20.72
C SER A 169 -11.40 6.78 21.99
N THR A 170 -10.12 7.12 21.91
CA THR A 170 -9.23 7.16 23.07
C THR A 170 -9.46 8.39 23.95
N SER A 171 -9.07 8.31 25.22
CA SER A 171 -9.25 9.38 26.21
C SER A 171 -8.04 10.31 26.28
N LYS A 172 -8.22 11.57 26.75
CA LYS A 172 -7.11 12.51 26.97
C LYS A 172 -5.97 11.92 27.82
N PRO A 173 -6.23 11.25 28.96
CA PRO A 173 -5.17 10.60 29.73
C PRO A 173 -4.37 9.56 28.94
N THR A 174 -5.04 8.77 28.09
CA THR A 174 -4.39 7.77 27.24
C THR A 174 -3.54 8.43 26.16
N LEU A 175 -4.03 9.50 25.52
CA LEU A 175 -3.25 10.31 24.56
C LEU A 175 -1.99 10.88 25.21
N ASN A 176 -2.13 11.44 26.41
CA ASN A 176 -0.99 11.98 27.15
C ASN A 176 0.06 10.92 27.50
N LYS A 177 -0.37 9.71 27.92
CA LYS A 177 0.54 8.59 28.14
C LYS A 177 1.24 8.15 26.84
N LEU A 178 0.52 8.11 25.72
CA LEU A 178 1.08 7.77 24.41
C LEU A 178 2.12 8.80 23.95
N LEU A 179 1.85 10.10 24.13
CA LEU A 179 2.79 11.18 23.79
C LEU A 179 4.01 11.17 24.70
N ALA A 180 3.82 10.92 26.00
CA ALA A 180 4.93 10.72 26.93
C ALA A 180 5.80 9.52 26.54
N TYR A 181 5.18 8.40 26.12
CA TYR A 181 5.89 7.24 25.58
C TYR A 181 6.69 7.58 24.31
N SER A 182 6.12 8.41 23.44
CA SER A 182 6.77 8.89 22.21
C SER A 182 8.03 9.71 22.49
N GLY A 183 8.15 10.34 23.65
CA GLY A 183 9.29 11.22 23.97
C GLY A 183 8.91 12.69 24.16
N VAL A 184 7.63 13.05 24.08
CA VAL A 184 7.16 14.41 24.41
C VAL A 184 7.27 14.62 25.93
N LYS A 185 8.31 15.32 26.37
CA LYS A 185 8.65 15.49 27.79
C LYS A 185 7.75 16.49 28.51
N GLU A 186 7.48 17.62 27.86
CA GLU A 186 6.78 18.73 28.48
C GLU A 186 5.28 18.45 28.60
N LYS A 187 4.75 18.62 29.81
CA LYS A 187 3.34 18.33 30.08
C LYS A 187 2.39 19.25 29.31
N LEU A 188 2.79 20.49 29.11
CA LEU A 188 2.04 21.48 28.34
C LEU A 188 1.93 21.08 26.86
N ASP A 189 3.00 20.53 26.27
CA ASP A 189 2.99 20.07 24.88
C ASP A 189 2.09 18.84 24.72
N GLN A 190 2.18 17.89 25.65
CA GLN A 190 1.26 16.73 25.69
C GLN A 190 -0.21 17.19 25.76
N ASP A 191 -0.52 18.13 26.65
CA ASP A 191 -1.88 18.63 26.82
C ASP A 191 -2.35 19.45 25.61
N THR A 192 -1.46 20.20 24.97
CA THR A 192 -1.75 20.94 23.72
C THR A 192 -2.08 19.97 22.59
N ILE A 193 -1.25 18.95 22.38
CA ILE A 193 -1.45 17.96 21.31
C ILE A 193 -2.71 17.15 21.59
N SER A 194 -2.90 16.64 22.81
CA SER A 194 -4.06 15.82 23.14
C SER A 194 -5.37 16.60 23.06
N ASP A 195 -5.41 17.85 23.51
CA ASP A 195 -6.59 18.71 23.34
C ASP A 195 -6.85 19.02 21.86
N SER A 196 -5.80 19.29 21.07
CA SER A 196 -5.94 19.57 19.64
C SER A 196 -6.42 18.34 18.85
N ILE A 197 -6.02 17.11 19.24
CA ILE A 197 -6.56 15.86 18.66
C ILE A 197 -8.05 15.74 18.96
N LEU A 198 -8.46 16.04 20.19
CA LEU A 198 -9.86 15.93 20.58
C LEU A 198 -10.73 16.99 19.90
N ASP A 199 -10.26 18.23 19.78
CA ASP A 199 -10.95 19.32 19.07
C ASP A 199 -11.07 18.98 17.57
N TRP A 200 -10.04 18.38 16.97
CA TRP A 200 -10.08 17.97 15.57
C TRP A 200 -11.17 16.91 15.27
N ILE A 201 -11.45 16.04 16.25
CA ILE A 201 -12.38 14.91 16.11
C ILE A 201 -13.81 15.30 16.45
N ASP A 202 -14.01 16.17 17.46
CA ASP A 202 -15.35 16.53 17.90
C ASP A 202 -16.06 17.45 16.90
N THR A 203 -17.38 17.54 17.01
CA THR A 203 -18.20 18.19 15.98
C THR A 203 -18.45 19.67 16.26
N ASP A 204 -17.99 20.18 17.40
CA ASP A 204 -18.27 21.55 17.78
C ASP A 204 -17.19 22.50 17.21
N LYS A 205 -17.07 23.71 17.74
CA LYS A 205 -16.13 24.72 17.23
C LYS A 205 -15.41 25.44 18.37
N ASN A 206 -15.54 24.91 19.58
CA ASN A 206 -14.94 25.49 20.77
C ASN A 206 -13.67 24.73 21.06
N HIS A 207 -12.55 25.45 21.11
CA HIS A 207 -11.30 24.81 21.46
C HIS A 207 -11.23 24.56 22.97
N ARG A 208 -10.64 23.43 23.36
CA ARG A 208 -10.25 23.17 24.75
C ARG A 208 -9.18 24.16 25.21
N LEU A 209 -8.87 24.16 26.51
CA LEU A 209 -7.94 25.13 27.13
C LEU A 209 -6.61 25.29 26.37
N ASN A 210 -6.01 24.16 25.94
CA ASN A 210 -4.77 24.14 25.17
C ASN A 210 -4.97 23.66 23.72
N GLY A 211 -6.22 23.50 23.30
CA GLY A 211 -6.57 22.92 22.02
C GLY A 211 -6.43 23.88 20.83
N ALA A 212 -7.04 23.50 19.72
CA ALA A 212 -6.97 24.25 18.48
C ALA A 212 -8.18 23.95 17.58
N GLU A 213 -8.77 25.02 17.05
CA GLU A 213 -9.93 25.00 16.17
C GLU A 213 -9.65 25.83 14.91
N ASP A 214 -10.71 26.17 14.17
CA ASP A 214 -10.67 27.02 12.98
C ASP A 214 -9.89 28.33 13.16
N ASP A 215 -9.84 28.91 14.36
CA ASP A 215 -9.08 30.11 14.66
C ASP A 215 -7.56 29.89 14.55
N TYR A 216 -7.07 28.73 14.98
CA TYR A 216 -5.68 28.32 14.83
C TYR A 216 -5.38 27.86 13.39
N TYR A 217 -6.17 26.95 12.83
CA TYR A 217 -5.84 26.31 11.55
C TYR A 217 -5.90 27.26 10.34
N ARG A 218 -6.75 28.30 10.39
CA ARG A 218 -6.79 29.34 9.35
C ARG A 218 -5.57 30.27 9.35
N THR A 219 -4.72 30.22 10.38
CA THR A 219 -3.46 30.98 10.40
C THR A 219 -2.29 30.21 9.78
N GLN A 220 -2.47 28.90 9.54
CA GLN A 220 -1.45 28.05 8.92
C GLN A 220 -1.26 28.38 7.43
N ARG A 221 -0.19 27.84 6.83
CA ARG A 221 0.16 28.08 5.42
C ARG A 221 0.30 26.74 4.68
N PRO A 222 -0.60 26.41 3.73
CA PRO A 222 -1.83 27.13 3.39
C PRO A 222 -2.84 27.10 4.56
N PRO A 223 -3.79 28.05 4.62
CA PRO A 223 -4.82 28.04 5.65
C PRO A 223 -5.84 26.92 5.38
N TYR A 224 -6.30 26.27 6.43
CA TYR A 224 -7.34 25.24 6.38
C TYR A 224 -8.24 25.28 7.62
N TYR A 225 -9.27 24.44 7.64
CA TYR A 225 -10.23 24.30 8.73
C TYR A 225 -9.95 23.03 9.52
N ALA A 226 -10.35 23.01 10.79
CA ALA A 226 -10.44 21.77 11.53
C ALA A 226 -11.46 20.84 10.85
N LYS A 227 -11.24 19.52 10.92
CA LYS A 227 -12.11 18.56 10.23
C LYS A 227 -13.47 18.42 10.90
N ASN A 228 -13.48 18.54 12.22
CA ASN A 228 -14.62 18.39 13.12
C ASN A 228 -15.33 17.05 12.88
N GLY A 229 -14.51 15.99 12.80
CA GLY A 229 -14.95 14.67 12.41
C GLY A 229 -13.85 13.61 12.54
N LYS A 230 -14.23 12.35 12.33
CA LYS A 230 -13.33 11.21 12.51
C LYS A 230 -12.08 11.33 11.64
N ILE A 231 -10.94 10.99 12.24
CA ILE A 231 -9.68 10.78 11.54
C ILE A 231 -9.84 9.54 10.66
N GLU A 232 -9.55 9.68 9.36
CA GLU A 232 -9.72 8.58 8.39
C GLU A 232 -8.40 7.92 8.03
N THR A 233 -7.28 8.65 8.14
CA THR A 233 -5.94 8.14 7.89
C THR A 233 -5.00 8.61 8.99
N LEU A 234 -3.99 7.81 9.34
CA LEU A 234 -3.03 8.22 10.38
C LEU A 234 -2.22 9.45 9.98
N ASN A 235 -1.92 9.63 8.68
CA ASN A 235 -1.18 10.79 8.17
C ASN A 235 -1.94 12.11 8.39
N GLU A 236 -3.26 12.06 8.56
CA GLU A 236 -4.07 13.22 8.92
C GLU A 236 -3.63 13.85 10.24
N LEU A 237 -3.06 13.05 11.16
CA LEU A 237 -2.51 13.54 12.43
C LEU A 237 -1.44 14.62 12.24
N LEU A 238 -0.69 14.60 11.14
CA LEU A 238 0.32 15.63 10.84
C LEU A 238 -0.28 17.02 10.57
N LYS A 239 -1.60 17.11 10.37
CA LYS A 239 -2.32 18.39 10.25
C LYS A 239 -2.76 18.95 11.60
N ILE A 240 -2.65 18.17 12.66
CA ILE A 240 -3.09 18.57 13.99
C ILE A 240 -1.96 19.30 14.69
N ARG A 241 -2.31 20.38 15.39
CA ARG A 241 -1.35 21.22 16.12
C ARG A 241 -0.44 20.39 17.02
N GLY A 242 0.87 20.54 16.80
CA GLY A 242 1.93 19.97 17.64
C GLY A 242 2.33 18.53 17.32
N ILE A 243 1.65 17.85 16.38
CA ILE A 243 2.10 16.53 15.90
C ILE A 243 3.13 16.73 14.80
N THR A 244 4.31 16.12 14.96
CA THR A 244 5.37 16.12 13.94
C THR A 244 5.58 14.74 13.34
N GLU A 245 6.35 14.65 12.25
CA GLU A 245 6.70 13.36 11.66
C GLU A 245 7.52 12.50 12.63
N GLU A 246 8.38 13.10 13.44
CA GLU A 246 9.19 12.40 14.43
C GLU A 246 8.34 11.81 15.56
N ILE A 247 7.31 12.52 16.03
CA ILE A 247 6.36 11.98 17.01
C ILE A 247 5.58 10.82 16.38
N LEU A 248 5.08 11.01 15.16
CA LEU A 248 4.18 10.04 14.53
C LEU A 248 4.92 8.78 14.04
N TYR A 249 6.01 8.93 13.31
CA TYR A 249 6.75 7.82 12.67
C TYR A 249 8.05 7.46 13.40
N GLY A 250 8.51 8.30 14.32
CA GLY A 250 9.76 8.12 15.02
C GLY A 250 10.88 8.96 14.41
N SER A 251 11.90 9.22 15.21
CA SER A 251 13.14 9.81 14.72
C SER A 251 13.86 8.84 13.77
N PRO A 252 14.52 9.34 12.71
CA PRO A 252 15.21 8.50 11.74
C PRO A 252 16.49 7.85 12.28
N GLU A 253 17.05 8.40 13.35
CA GLU A 253 18.25 7.89 14.03
C GLU A 253 17.86 6.81 15.06
N GLU A 254 18.69 5.77 15.19
CA GLU A 254 18.46 4.64 16.11
C GLU A 254 18.36 5.09 17.59
N ASP A 255 19.13 6.12 17.96
CA ASP A 255 19.09 6.77 19.28
C ASP A 255 18.27 8.08 19.29
N GLY A 256 17.35 8.22 18.34
CA GLY A 256 16.59 9.45 18.15
C GLY A 256 15.66 9.79 19.32
N GLU A 257 15.31 11.08 19.44
CA GLU A 257 14.53 11.59 20.58
C GLU A 257 13.11 11.00 20.66
N TYR A 258 12.50 10.71 19.50
CA TYR A 258 11.10 10.29 19.44
C TYR A 258 10.93 8.84 18.99
N LYS A 259 10.10 8.12 19.74
CA LYS A 259 9.56 6.81 19.36
C LYS A 259 8.26 7.01 18.58
N GLY A 260 8.21 6.45 17.37
CA GLY A 260 7.05 6.55 16.50
C GLY A 260 5.81 5.87 17.08
N ILE A 261 4.71 6.62 17.18
CA ILE A 261 3.45 6.11 17.73
C ILE A 261 2.51 5.50 16.69
N ALA A 262 2.73 5.71 15.40
CA ALA A 262 1.84 5.27 14.32
C ALA A 262 1.55 3.77 14.36
N GLN A 263 2.56 2.94 14.67
CA GLN A 263 2.43 1.49 14.76
C GLN A 263 1.48 1.02 15.88
N PHE A 264 1.29 1.82 16.92
CA PHE A 264 0.40 1.54 18.05
C PHE A 264 -1.01 2.07 17.83
N LEU A 265 -1.27 2.78 16.74
CA LEU A 265 -2.51 3.49 16.48
C LEU A 265 -3.35 2.82 15.40
N THR A 266 -4.66 2.98 15.52
CA THR A 266 -5.63 2.66 14.49
C THR A 266 -6.73 3.72 14.42
N VAL A 267 -7.32 3.91 13.23
CA VAL A 267 -8.44 4.83 13.03
C VAL A 267 -9.79 4.16 13.32
N TYR A 268 -9.83 2.84 13.39
CA TYR A 268 -11.06 2.08 13.55
C TYR A 268 -11.49 2.02 15.02
N LYS A 269 -12.81 2.01 15.27
CA LYS A 269 -13.38 1.89 16.61
C LYS A 269 -13.77 0.43 16.87
N TYR A 270 -13.52 -0.04 18.08
CA TYR A 270 -13.89 -1.37 18.55
C TYR A 270 -14.16 -1.30 20.07
N PRO A 271 -14.90 -2.28 20.64
CA PRO A 271 -15.36 -2.19 22.02
C PRO A 271 -14.24 -2.34 23.06
N SER A 272 -13.26 -3.21 22.80
CA SER A 272 -12.17 -3.48 23.73
C SER A 272 -10.92 -3.95 23.01
N ILE A 273 -9.76 -3.56 23.53
CA ILE A 273 -8.47 -4.02 23.02
C ILE A 273 -8.35 -5.54 23.20
N ASN A 274 -7.77 -6.24 22.22
CA ASN A 274 -7.49 -7.66 22.35
C ASN A 274 -6.19 -7.86 23.17
N PRO A 275 -6.29 -8.41 24.39
CA PRO A 275 -5.14 -8.60 25.26
C PRO A 275 -4.27 -9.78 24.85
N ASN A 276 -4.49 -10.48 23.73
CA ASN A 276 -3.56 -11.47 23.20
C ASN A 276 -2.68 -10.92 22.07
N THR A 277 -3.13 -9.88 21.38
CA THR A 277 -2.46 -9.33 20.18
C THR A 277 -1.85 -7.96 20.43
N ALA A 278 -2.29 -7.24 21.47
CA ALA A 278 -1.72 -5.95 21.83
C ALA A 278 -0.24 -6.06 22.22
N SER A 279 0.59 -5.13 21.78
CA SER A 279 1.99 -5.08 22.21
C SER A 279 2.10 -4.68 23.68
N GLU A 280 3.24 -4.95 24.31
CA GLU A 280 3.49 -4.57 25.70
C GLU A 280 3.39 -3.05 25.90
N GLU A 281 3.89 -2.27 24.94
CA GLU A 281 3.81 -0.81 24.93
C GLU A 281 2.36 -0.34 24.98
N VAL A 282 1.51 -0.91 24.13
CA VAL A 282 0.09 -0.58 24.07
C VAL A 282 -0.59 -0.91 25.40
N LEU A 283 -0.30 -2.08 25.97
CA LEU A 283 -0.85 -2.48 27.27
C LEU A 283 -0.41 -1.52 28.38
N ASN A 284 0.87 -1.13 28.42
CA ASN A 284 1.41 -0.18 29.39
C ASN A 284 0.79 1.22 29.29
N ILE A 285 0.35 1.62 28.09
CA ILE A 285 -0.32 2.90 27.87
C ILE A 285 -1.77 2.85 28.38
N ILE A 286 -2.49 1.76 28.10
CA ILE A 286 -3.93 1.66 28.39
C ILE A 286 -4.19 1.25 29.84
N TYR A 287 -3.42 0.31 30.37
CA TYR A 287 -3.66 -0.31 31.68
C TYR A 287 -2.71 0.22 32.76
N SER A 288 -2.98 -0.15 34.02
CA SER A 288 -2.02 0.07 35.11
C SER A 288 -0.86 -0.93 35.02
N PRO A 289 0.33 -0.62 35.58
CA PRO A 289 1.46 -1.55 35.58
C PRO A 289 1.13 -2.92 36.18
N GLU A 290 0.30 -2.96 37.23
CA GLU A 290 -0.16 -4.20 37.87
C GLU A 290 -1.04 -5.03 36.92
N GLN A 291 -1.95 -4.37 36.20
CA GLN A 291 -2.82 -5.02 35.21
C GLN A 291 -2.02 -5.52 34.00
N THR A 292 -1.10 -4.72 33.47
CA THR A 292 -0.24 -5.12 32.35
C THR A 292 0.59 -6.33 32.72
N LYS A 293 1.24 -6.31 33.89
CA LYS A 293 2.00 -7.45 34.38
C LYS A 293 1.13 -8.70 34.49
N LEU A 294 -0.09 -8.58 35.06
CA LEU A 294 -1.02 -9.71 35.15
C LEU A 294 -1.41 -10.24 33.76
N ILE A 295 -1.64 -9.38 32.76
CA ILE A 295 -1.97 -9.78 31.39
C ILE A 295 -0.78 -10.52 30.77
N LEU A 296 0.42 -9.95 30.83
CA LEU A 296 1.65 -10.55 30.27
C LEU A 296 2.00 -11.88 30.95
N ASP A 297 1.95 -11.92 32.28
CA ASP A 297 2.20 -13.15 33.05
C ASP A 297 1.18 -14.24 32.66
N ASN A 298 -0.09 -13.89 32.46
CA ASN A 298 -1.10 -14.85 32.01
C ASN A 298 -0.85 -15.33 30.57
N ARG A 299 -0.42 -14.45 29.65
CA ARG A 299 -0.05 -14.85 28.27
C ARG A 299 1.03 -15.92 28.27
N THR A 300 2.05 -15.76 29.11
CA THR A 300 3.19 -16.69 29.18
C THR A 300 2.86 -17.96 29.95
N SER A 301 2.14 -17.85 31.08
CA SER A 301 1.94 -18.99 32.01
C SER A 301 0.69 -19.82 31.76
N LYS A 302 -0.38 -19.22 31.21
CA LYS A 302 -1.70 -19.87 31.01
C LYS A 302 -2.09 -19.96 29.53
N GLY A 303 -1.22 -19.51 28.63
CA GLY A 303 -1.51 -19.39 27.20
C GLY A 303 -2.46 -18.23 26.91
N TYR A 304 -3.32 -18.41 25.92
CA TYR A 304 -4.11 -17.31 25.36
C TYR A 304 -5.39 -17.03 26.15
N HIS A 305 -5.69 -15.75 26.38
CA HIS A 305 -6.94 -15.33 27.01
C HIS A 305 -8.13 -15.85 26.19
N SER A 306 -9.06 -16.53 26.85
CA SER A 306 -10.27 -17.04 26.19
C SER A 306 -11.27 -15.91 25.96
N ASN A 307 -12.09 -16.01 24.91
CA ASN A 307 -13.08 -15.00 24.52
C ASN A 307 -12.47 -13.63 24.13
N SER A 308 -11.17 -13.58 23.81
CA SER A 308 -10.52 -12.39 23.26
C SER A 308 -10.61 -12.41 21.72
N LEU A 309 -11.83 -12.22 21.22
CA LEU A 309 -12.09 -12.17 19.79
C LEU A 309 -11.97 -10.73 19.28
N SER A 310 -11.24 -10.59 18.19
CA SER A 310 -11.13 -9.34 17.43
C SER A 310 -12.21 -9.24 16.36
N THR A 311 -12.50 -8.01 15.94
CA THR A 311 -13.47 -7.73 14.89
C THR A 311 -12.81 -7.06 13.69
N LEU A 312 -11.69 -6.35 13.84
CA LEU A 312 -11.03 -5.63 12.77
C LEU A 312 -9.67 -6.25 12.42
N PHE A 313 -9.47 -6.53 11.14
CA PHE A 313 -8.30 -7.22 10.64
C PHE A 313 -7.74 -6.49 9.44
N ARG A 314 -6.44 -6.23 9.47
CA ARG A 314 -5.66 -5.77 8.32
C ARG A 314 -5.04 -6.97 7.64
N ILE A 315 -5.30 -7.13 6.36
CA ILE A 315 -4.82 -8.24 5.55
C ILE A 315 -3.93 -7.66 4.46
N THR A 316 -2.70 -8.16 4.38
CA THR A 316 -1.77 -7.88 3.28
C THR A 316 -1.54 -9.16 2.52
N ALA A 317 -1.77 -9.16 1.21
CA ALA A 317 -1.57 -10.33 0.36
C ALA A 317 -0.77 -9.96 -0.88
N THR A 318 0.22 -10.76 -1.22
CA THR A 318 1.10 -10.59 -2.38
C THR A 318 0.96 -11.80 -3.29
N GLY A 319 0.67 -11.54 -4.56
CA GLY A 319 0.67 -12.54 -5.63
C GLY A 319 1.92 -12.38 -6.50
N LYS A 320 2.64 -13.47 -6.75
CA LYS A 320 3.87 -13.48 -7.57
C LYS A 320 3.70 -14.40 -8.77
N ILE A 321 4.11 -13.94 -9.96
CA ILE A 321 4.05 -14.77 -11.17
C ILE A 321 5.27 -15.67 -11.27
N GLN A 322 5.02 -16.96 -11.56
CA GLN A 322 6.10 -17.93 -11.69
C GLN A 322 7.04 -17.57 -12.86
N GLY A 323 8.34 -17.53 -12.59
CA GLY A 323 9.35 -17.23 -13.62
C GLY A 323 9.36 -15.77 -14.10
N SER A 324 8.60 -14.88 -13.44
CA SER A 324 8.66 -13.44 -13.65
C SER A 324 9.06 -12.72 -12.35
N ARG A 325 9.46 -11.45 -12.48
CA ARG A 325 9.68 -10.53 -11.35
C ARG A 325 8.42 -9.74 -10.99
N THR A 326 7.33 -9.94 -11.73
CA THR A 326 6.07 -9.26 -11.52
C THR A 326 5.37 -9.81 -10.28
N GLU A 327 5.11 -8.92 -9.33
CA GLU A 327 4.34 -9.19 -8.12
C GLU A 327 3.41 -8.02 -7.83
N HIS A 328 2.31 -8.31 -7.16
CA HIS A 328 1.30 -7.32 -6.78
C HIS A 328 0.93 -7.53 -5.33
N THR A 329 1.02 -6.48 -4.51
CA THR A 329 0.59 -6.50 -3.11
C THR A 329 -0.71 -5.71 -2.92
N LEU A 330 -1.68 -6.34 -2.28
CA LEU A 330 -2.94 -5.74 -1.84
C LEU A 330 -2.92 -5.59 -0.32
N GLU A 331 -3.42 -4.46 0.17
CA GLU A 331 -3.70 -4.26 1.58
C GLU A 331 -5.16 -3.85 1.77
N ALA A 332 -5.85 -4.52 2.68
CA ALA A 332 -7.24 -4.20 2.98
C ALA A 332 -7.52 -4.34 4.48
N VAL A 333 -8.48 -3.57 4.98
CA VAL A 333 -8.98 -3.71 6.35
C VAL A 333 -10.43 -4.15 6.30
N PHE A 334 -10.73 -5.22 7.04
CA PHE A 334 -12.05 -5.82 7.14
C PHE A 334 -12.55 -5.79 8.58
N GLU A 335 -13.85 -5.57 8.75
CA GLU A 335 -14.56 -5.76 10.00
C GLU A 335 -15.47 -6.99 9.91
N LYS A 336 -15.23 -7.96 10.77
CA LYS A 336 -16.13 -9.09 11.02
C LYS A 336 -17.28 -8.61 11.89
N THR A 337 -18.48 -8.62 11.32
CA THR A 337 -19.72 -8.25 12.01
C THR A 337 -20.65 -9.46 12.11
N GLY A 338 -21.52 -9.46 13.13
CA GLY A 338 -22.41 -10.58 13.40
C GLY A 338 -21.73 -11.76 14.10
N THR A 339 -22.49 -12.82 14.35
CA THR A 339 -22.03 -14.05 15.01
C THR A 339 -22.65 -15.28 14.36
N GLY A 340 -21.93 -16.40 14.39
CA GLY A 340 -22.41 -17.67 13.82
C GLY A 340 -22.72 -17.55 12.33
N ASP A 341 -23.90 -18.02 11.92
CA ASP A 341 -24.32 -18.06 10.52
C ASP A 341 -24.62 -16.67 9.91
N ASN A 342 -24.79 -15.64 10.75
CA ASN A 342 -25.00 -14.26 10.32
C ASN A 342 -23.70 -13.45 10.27
N THR A 343 -22.55 -14.13 10.26
CA THR A 343 -21.25 -13.47 10.14
C THR A 343 -21.07 -12.85 8.76
N SER A 344 -20.69 -11.59 8.70
CA SER A 344 -20.35 -10.90 7.45
C SER A 344 -19.05 -10.11 7.58
N MET A 345 -18.37 -9.90 6.46
CA MET A 345 -17.12 -9.14 6.38
C MET A 345 -17.38 -7.82 5.68
N VAL A 346 -17.17 -6.71 6.37
CA VAL A 346 -17.31 -5.35 5.83
C VAL A 346 -15.92 -4.81 5.49
N THR A 347 -15.72 -4.37 4.26
CA THR A 347 -14.46 -3.73 3.84
C THR A 347 -14.46 -2.26 4.24
N HIS A 348 -13.49 -1.84 5.06
CA HIS A 348 -13.30 -0.44 5.45
C HIS A 348 -12.22 0.27 4.63
N TYR A 349 -11.22 -0.49 4.17
CA TYR A 349 -10.10 0.04 3.42
C TYR A 349 -9.66 -0.99 2.38
N TRP A 350 -9.28 -0.50 1.20
CA TRP A 350 -8.74 -1.30 0.11
C TRP A 350 -7.70 -0.47 -0.63
N ASN A 351 -6.47 -0.99 -0.69
CA ASN A 351 -5.37 -0.41 -1.45
C ASN A 351 -4.76 -1.48 -2.35
N ASP A 352 -4.85 -1.23 -3.65
CA ASP A 352 -4.30 -2.04 -4.72
C ASP A 352 -2.97 -1.50 -5.26
N ASN A 353 -2.40 -0.49 -4.62
CA ASN A 353 -1.13 0.13 -5.01
C ASN A 353 -0.14 0.15 -3.83
N VAL A 354 -0.06 -0.96 -3.10
CA VAL A 354 0.98 -1.12 -2.06
C VAL A 354 2.31 -1.30 -2.77
N LEU A 355 3.03 -0.19 -2.94
CA LEU A 355 4.43 -0.22 -3.30
C LEU A 355 5.21 -0.53 -2.03
N ASP A 356 5.98 -1.62 -2.00
CA ASP A 356 7.03 -1.78 -1.00
C ASP A 356 7.98 -0.58 -1.19
N LEU A 357 7.89 0.41 -0.30
CA LEU A 357 8.74 1.60 -0.25
C LEU A 357 9.92 1.36 0.70
#